data_AF-A0A5D3C6X8-F1
#
_entry.id   AF-A0A5D3C6X8-F1
#
_cell.length_a   1.000
_cell.length_b   1.000
_cell.length_c   1.000
_cell.angle_alpha   90.00
_cell.angle_beta   90.00
_cell.angle_gamma   90.00
#
_symmetry.space_group_name_H-M   'P 1'
#
loop_
_entity.id
_entity.type
_entity.pdbx_description
1 polymer ?
#
loop_
_entity_poly.entity_id
_entity_poly.type
_entity_poly.pdbx_seq_one_letter_code
_entity_poly.pdbx_strand_id
1 'polypeptide(L)'
;MLVDCCLMSLQNVGFINKEQCLMLLEELNRYRTLPKISRDDYELIFDELDDSRDFKININEFDDLCNAIALKFQKEDIPSWFEGYPSIYHSSFSKKLKAFVRSPKFGYAVSFILILNLVAVIIETTLDIENNVGQKAWQELEFVFGWIYVVEMALKIYAYGFMNYWRDGQNQFDFLITWIIVIGETITFVAPSGLTFLSNGEWIRYLLIARMLRLIRLLMHVRQYRAFLATFLTLIPSLMPYLGTIFCVLCLYCTLGVQVFGGIVNAGNPTLPKTDLDDDDYLLFNFNDYPNGMVTLFNLLVMGNWQDWMQSYKELTGSIWSLVYFISFYLITVLLLLNLVVAFVLEAFFAELDIESSENGEEQDQDSDSRKDRPRFVGTKTRSRKVDILLHHMLSAELGEKDSD
;
A
#
# COMPACT_ATOMS: atom_id res chain seq x y z
N MET A 1 -14.71 -23.30 15.76
CA MET A 1 -15.46 -24.50 16.21
C MET A 1 -16.75 -24.71 15.42
N LEU A 2 -17.75 -23.81 15.46
CA LEU A 2 -18.99 -23.94 14.66
C LEU A 2 -18.76 -23.70 13.15
N VAL A 3 -17.93 -22.71 12.80
CA VAL A 3 -17.45 -22.50 11.41
C VAL A 3 -16.70 -23.73 10.89
N ASP A 4 -15.87 -24.36 11.73
CA ASP A 4 -15.16 -25.60 11.37
C ASP A 4 -16.11 -26.79 11.20
N CYS A 5 -17.20 -26.87 11.98
CA CYS A 5 -18.25 -27.88 11.81
C CYS A 5 -19.05 -27.69 10.51
N CYS A 6 -19.39 -26.46 10.13
CA CYS A 6 -20.03 -26.16 8.85
C CYS A 6 -19.08 -26.44 7.68
N LEU A 7 -17.80 -26.11 7.80
CA LEU A 7 -16.77 -26.47 6.82
C LEU A 7 -16.58 -28.00 6.70
N MET A 8 -16.63 -28.74 7.81
CA MET A 8 -16.64 -30.21 7.80
C MET A 8 -17.90 -30.78 7.14
N SER A 9 -19.08 -30.16 7.34
CA SER A 9 -20.34 -30.54 6.68
C SER A 9 -20.26 -30.31 5.16
N LEU A 10 -19.70 -29.18 4.73
CA LEU A 10 -19.43 -28.87 3.32
C LEU A 10 -18.45 -29.87 2.69
N GLN A 11 -17.41 -30.28 3.41
CA GLN A 11 -16.42 -31.25 2.90
C GLN A 11 -16.95 -32.69 2.79
N ASN A 12 -17.88 -33.10 3.65
CA ASN A 12 -18.40 -34.48 3.67
C ASN A 12 -19.75 -34.66 2.96
N VAL A 13 -20.59 -33.62 2.91
CA VAL A 13 -22.00 -33.71 2.47
C VAL A 13 -22.28 -32.83 1.24
N GLY A 14 -21.45 -31.80 0.98
CA GLY A 14 -21.53 -30.96 -0.22
C GLY A 14 -22.66 -29.91 -0.22
N PHE A 15 -23.47 -29.83 0.83
CA PHE A 15 -24.54 -28.84 0.98
C PHE A 15 -24.77 -28.46 2.45
N ILE A 16 -25.38 -27.29 2.65
CA ILE A 16 -25.78 -26.77 3.97
C ILE A 16 -27.31 -26.66 4.02
N ASN A 17 -27.91 -27.20 5.09
CA ASN A 17 -29.34 -27.06 5.34
C ASN A 17 -29.69 -25.68 5.91
N LYS A 18 -30.93 -25.24 5.74
CA LYS A 18 -31.46 -23.97 6.27
C LYS A 18 -31.12 -23.69 7.74
N GLU A 19 -31.32 -24.66 8.63
CA GLU A 19 -31.01 -24.51 10.06
C GLU A 19 -29.51 -24.32 10.33
N GLN A 20 -28.65 -25.04 9.59
CA GLN A 20 -27.20 -24.93 9.73
C GLN A 20 -26.68 -23.59 9.22
N CYS A 21 -27.26 -23.08 8.13
CA CYS A 21 -26.91 -21.76 7.60
C CYS A 21 -27.36 -20.62 8.55
N LEU A 22 -28.53 -20.75 9.18
CA LEU A 22 -29.00 -19.79 10.19
C LEU A 22 -28.07 -19.77 11.42
N MET A 23 -27.69 -20.94 11.94
CA MET A 23 -26.73 -21.03 13.05
C MET A 23 -25.36 -20.45 12.68
N LEU A 24 -24.92 -20.64 11.45
CA LEU A 24 -23.66 -20.06 10.97
C LEU A 24 -23.73 -18.54 10.96
N LEU A 25 -24.82 -17.95 10.46
CA LEU A 25 -24.98 -16.49 10.43
C LEU A 25 -25.10 -15.89 11.83
N GLU A 26 -25.79 -16.57 12.75
CA GLU A 26 -25.83 -16.18 14.17
C GLU A 26 -24.42 -16.18 14.80
N GLU A 27 -23.59 -17.18 14.52
CA GLU A 27 -22.20 -17.19 14.98
C GLU A 27 -21.34 -16.16 14.25
N LEU A 28 -21.55 -15.94 12.95
CA LEU A 28 -20.83 -14.94 12.17
C LEU A 28 -21.13 -13.52 12.69
N ASN A 29 -22.34 -13.30 13.23
CA ASN A 29 -22.73 -12.06 13.91
C ASN A 29 -21.93 -11.79 15.20
N ARG A 30 -21.21 -12.76 15.76
CA ARG A 30 -20.28 -12.54 16.88
C ARG A 30 -18.89 -12.05 16.45
N TYR A 31 -18.61 -12.05 15.15
CA TYR A 31 -17.30 -11.68 14.60
C TYR A 31 -17.40 -10.56 13.54
N ARG A 32 -18.61 -10.29 13.06
CA ARG A 32 -18.93 -9.20 12.13
C ARG A 32 -20.24 -8.55 12.55
N THR A 33 -20.39 -7.28 12.24
CA THR A 33 -21.61 -6.52 12.50
C THR A 33 -22.68 -6.91 11.47
N LEU A 34 -23.32 -8.06 11.64
CA LEU A 34 -24.47 -8.44 10.83
C LEU A 34 -25.75 -7.83 11.45
N PRO A 35 -26.69 -7.32 10.66
CA PRO A 35 -27.99 -6.93 11.16
C PRO A 35 -28.66 -8.15 11.82
N LYS A 36 -29.45 -7.92 12.87
CA LYS A 36 -30.27 -8.97 13.47
C LYS A 36 -31.42 -9.26 12.51
N ILE A 37 -31.29 -10.34 11.76
CA ILE A 37 -32.31 -10.76 10.78
C ILE A 37 -33.41 -11.53 11.53
N SER A 38 -34.68 -11.15 11.34
CA SER A 38 -35.81 -11.91 11.88
C SER A 38 -35.89 -13.29 11.20
N ARG A 39 -36.47 -14.30 11.86
CA ARG A 39 -36.55 -15.65 11.26
C ARG A 39 -37.35 -15.67 9.95
N ASP A 40 -38.32 -14.79 9.80
CA ASP A 40 -39.18 -14.71 8.62
C ASP A 40 -38.45 -14.03 7.44
N ASP A 41 -37.66 -12.99 7.71
CA ASP A 41 -36.80 -12.34 6.71
C ASP A 41 -35.67 -13.27 6.25
N TYR A 42 -35.21 -14.16 7.12
CA TYR A 42 -34.23 -15.17 6.77
C TYR A 42 -34.77 -16.18 5.75
N GLU A 43 -36.06 -16.52 5.79
CA GLU A 43 -36.65 -17.45 4.81
C GLU A 43 -36.61 -16.85 3.40
N LEU A 44 -36.94 -15.56 3.28
CA LEU A 44 -36.86 -14.81 2.03
C LEU A 44 -35.43 -14.74 1.48
N ILE A 45 -34.45 -14.52 2.38
CA ILE A 45 -33.03 -14.48 2.04
C ILE A 45 -32.54 -15.86 1.59
N PHE A 46 -32.97 -16.93 2.26
CA PHE A 46 -32.61 -18.29 1.91
C PHE A 46 -33.20 -18.71 0.55
N ASP A 47 -34.46 -18.37 0.30
CA ASP A 47 -35.15 -18.70 -0.96
C ASP A 47 -34.59 -17.93 -2.17
N GLU A 48 -34.05 -16.72 -1.96
CA GLU A 48 -33.37 -15.94 -3.00
C GLU A 48 -31.93 -16.44 -3.25
N LEU A 49 -31.31 -17.09 -2.25
CA LEU A 49 -29.96 -17.64 -2.34
C LEU A 49 -29.94 -19.07 -2.94
N ASP A 50 -31.02 -19.83 -2.73
CA ASP A 50 -31.24 -21.17 -3.29
C ASP A 50 -31.69 -21.09 -4.76
N ASP A 51 -30.73 -20.79 -5.64
CA ASP A 51 -30.92 -20.78 -7.10
C ASP A 51 -31.37 -22.15 -7.64
N SER A 52 -31.00 -23.21 -6.92
CA SER A 52 -31.28 -24.61 -7.25
C SER A 52 -32.71 -25.03 -6.88
N ARG A 53 -33.38 -24.29 -5.99
CA ARG A 53 -34.70 -24.57 -5.39
C ARG A 53 -34.79 -25.96 -4.78
N ASP A 54 -33.69 -26.49 -4.27
CA ASP A 54 -33.62 -27.82 -3.65
C ASP A 54 -33.63 -27.76 -2.11
N PHE A 55 -33.92 -26.57 -1.57
CA PHE A 55 -33.91 -26.21 -0.15
C PHE A 55 -32.56 -26.43 0.52
N LYS A 56 -31.47 -26.41 -0.26
CA LYS A 56 -30.11 -26.64 0.22
C LYS A 56 -29.14 -25.66 -0.44
N ILE A 57 -28.27 -25.07 0.36
CA ILE A 57 -27.23 -24.18 -0.17
C ILE A 57 -26.03 -25.02 -0.59
N ASN A 58 -25.69 -24.98 -1.87
CA ASN A 58 -24.48 -25.62 -2.38
C ASN A 58 -23.23 -24.77 -2.09
N ILE A 59 -22.03 -25.33 -2.31
CA ILE A 59 -20.77 -24.63 -2.01
C ILE A 59 -20.58 -23.31 -2.79
N ASN A 60 -21.14 -23.21 -4.01
CA ASN A 60 -21.00 -22.01 -4.83
C ASN A 60 -21.95 -20.90 -4.34
N GLU A 61 -23.21 -21.23 -4.06
CA GLU A 61 -24.20 -20.33 -3.45
C GLU A 61 -23.74 -19.87 -2.06
N PHE A 62 -23.07 -20.75 -1.31
CA PHE A 62 -22.45 -20.41 -0.04
C PHE A 62 -21.27 -19.43 -0.19
N ASP A 63 -20.44 -19.62 -1.21
CA ASP A 63 -19.35 -18.70 -1.53
C ASP A 63 -19.89 -17.32 -1.95
N ASP A 64 -20.98 -17.28 -2.71
CA ASP A 64 -21.70 -16.05 -3.07
C ASP A 64 -22.17 -15.29 -1.82
N LEU A 65 -22.80 -15.98 -0.87
CA LEU A 65 -23.22 -15.40 0.41
C LEU A 65 -22.03 -14.88 1.22
N CYS A 66 -20.95 -15.67 1.32
CA CYS A 66 -19.75 -15.27 2.05
C CYS A 66 -19.08 -14.05 1.43
N ASN A 67 -19.02 -13.97 0.10
CA ASN A 67 -18.48 -12.84 -0.64
C ASN A 67 -19.35 -11.60 -0.48
N ALA A 68 -20.67 -11.73 -0.54
CA ALA A 68 -21.63 -10.66 -0.28
C ALA A 68 -21.44 -10.08 1.13
N ILE A 69 -21.32 -10.96 2.13
CA ILE A 69 -21.11 -10.59 3.51
C ILE A 69 -19.73 -9.95 3.72
N ALA A 70 -18.71 -10.39 2.98
CA ALA A 70 -17.36 -9.82 2.96
C ALA A 70 -17.27 -8.43 2.34
N LEU A 71 -18.08 -8.14 1.33
CA LEU A 71 -18.06 -6.86 0.65
C LEU A 71 -18.76 -5.76 1.43
N LYS A 72 -19.91 -6.02 2.07
CA LYS A 72 -20.68 -4.97 2.78
C LYS A 72 -20.55 -4.94 4.30
N PHE A 73 -20.34 -6.07 4.99
CA PHE A 73 -20.31 -6.07 6.46
C PHE A 73 -18.89 -5.99 7.02
N GLN A 74 -18.64 -4.94 7.79
CA GLN A 74 -17.34 -4.70 8.41
C GLN A 74 -17.04 -5.75 9.49
N LYS A 75 -15.77 -6.18 9.55
CA LYS A 75 -15.27 -7.01 10.67
C LYS A 75 -15.38 -6.20 11.96
N GLU A 76 -15.95 -6.82 13.01
CA GLU A 76 -15.98 -6.20 14.33
C GLU A 76 -14.56 -5.84 14.80
N ASP A 77 -14.48 -4.74 15.53
CA ASP A 77 -13.24 -4.26 16.11
C ASP A 77 -12.72 -5.31 17.11
N ILE A 78 -11.48 -5.77 16.91
CA ILE A 78 -10.88 -6.76 17.78
C ILE A 78 -10.68 -6.11 19.16
N PRO A 79 -11.04 -6.79 20.27
CA PRO A 79 -10.80 -6.27 21.60
C PRO A 79 -9.33 -5.91 21.78
N SER A 80 -9.08 -4.73 22.34
CA SER A 80 -7.71 -4.24 22.53
C SER A 80 -7.01 -5.08 23.60
N TRP A 81 -5.69 -5.32 23.44
CA TRP A 81 -4.89 -6.02 24.47
C TRP A 81 -5.01 -5.39 25.87
N PHE A 82 -5.32 -4.09 25.93
CA PHE A 82 -5.57 -3.35 27.16
C PHE A 82 -6.85 -3.74 27.91
N GLU A 83 -7.74 -4.56 27.35
CA GLU A 83 -8.87 -5.16 28.07
C GLU A 83 -8.43 -6.13 29.17
N GLY A 84 -7.19 -6.65 29.11
CA GLY A 84 -6.59 -7.43 30.20
C GLY A 84 -6.41 -6.64 31.51
N TYR A 85 -6.47 -5.30 31.48
CA TYR A 85 -6.42 -4.43 32.66
C TYR A 85 -7.71 -3.58 32.77
N PRO A 86 -8.82 -4.16 33.22
CA PRO A 86 -10.14 -3.53 33.18
C PRO A 86 -10.26 -2.27 34.05
N SER A 87 -9.48 -2.14 35.12
CA SER A 87 -9.54 -1.01 36.06
C SER A 87 -9.13 0.33 35.42
N ILE A 88 -8.13 0.32 34.53
CA ILE A 88 -7.65 1.52 33.84
C ILE A 88 -8.44 1.72 32.54
N TYR A 89 -8.78 0.64 31.84
CA TYR A 89 -9.40 0.69 30.52
C TYR A 89 -10.89 1.09 30.55
N HIS A 90 -11.63 0.74 31.61
CA HIS A 90 -13.04 1.11 31.78
C HIS A 90 -13.28 2.39 32.61
N SER A 91 -12.22 3.00 33.14
CA SER A 91 -12.31 4.27 33.87
C SER A 91 -12.99 5.35 33.01
N SER A 92 -13.77 6.22 33.65
CA SER A 92 -14.47 7.34 32.98
C SER A 92 -13.51 8.28 32.25
N PHE A 93 -12.25 8.37 32.69
CA PHE A 93 -11.21 9.13 32.00
C PHE A 93 -10.81 8.47 30.68
N SER A 94 -10.54 7.17 30.68
CA SER A 94 -10.21 6.39 29.48
C SER A 94 -11.34 6.45 28.45
N LYS A 95 -12.60 6.31 28.88
CA LYS A 95 -13.77 6.42 27.97
C LYS A 95 -13.85 7.80 27.31
N LYS A 96 -13.65 8.88 28.07
CA LYS A 96 -13.61 10.25 27.54
C LYS A 96 -12.44 10.46 26.58
N LEU A 97 -11.26 9.93 26.90
CA LEU A 97 -10.07 10.02 26.06
C LEU A 97 -10.27 9.29 24.73
N LYS A 98 -10.81 8.07 24.76
CA LYS A 98 -11.16 7.31 23.54
C LYS A 98 -12.19 8.04 22.69
N ALA A 99 -13.22 8.59 23.31
CA ALA A 99 -14.24 9.38 22.62
C ALA A 99 -13.63 10.64 21.97
N PHE A 100 -12.66 11.29 22.63
CA PHE A 100 -11.94 12.43 22.08
C PHE A 100 -11.05 12.05 20.90
N VAL A 101 -10.23 10.99 21.02
CA VAL A 101 -9.34 10.51 19.95
C VAL A 101 -10.12 10.06 18.72
N ARG A 102 -11.28 9.41 18.91
CA ARG A 102 -12.17 8.99 17.82
C ARG A 102 -12.95 10.16 17.20
N SER A 103 -12.94 11.33 17.81
CA SER A 103 -13.68 12.49 17.29
C SER A 103 -12.97 13.11 16.09
N PRO A 104 -13.71 13.66 15.10
CA PRO A 104 -13.10 14.34 13.96
C PRO A 104 -12.28 15.58 14.37
N LYS A 105 -12.58 16.16 15.55
CA LYS A 105 -11.85 17.29 16.11
C LYS A 105 -10.38 16.95 16.38
N PHE A 106 -10.10 15.74 16.83
CA PHE A 106 -8.72 15.27 17.03
C PHE A 106 -7.98 15.22 15.70
N GLY A 107 -8.62 14.68 14.66
CA GLY A 107 -8.06 14.68 13.29
C GLY A 107 -7.72 16.08 12.80
N TYR A 108 -8.64 17.04 12.93
CA TYR A 108 -8.37 18.44 12.56
C TYR A 108 -7.24 19.08 13.38
N ALA A 109 -7.14 18.77 14.67
CA ALA A 109 -6.06 19.28 15.52
C ALA A 109 -4.70 18.74 15.07
N VAL A 110 -4.60 17.45 14.77
CA VAL A 110 -3.37 16.82 14.26
C VAL A 110 -3.00 17.39 12.87
N SER A 111 -3.97 17.58 11.98
CA SER A 111 -3.74 18.22 10.68
C SER A 111 -3.27 19.67 10.81
N PHE A 112 -3.80 20.42 11.78
CA PHE A 112 -3.33 21.78 12.05
C PHE A 112 -1.88 21.79 12.55
N ILE A 113 -1.52 20.88 13.46
CA ILE A 113 -0.14 20.71 13.94
C ILE A 113 0.80 20.34 12.78
N LEU A 114 0.35 19.50 11.86
CA LEU A 114 1.12 19.14 10.66
C LEU A 114 1.41 20.36 9.78
N ILE A 115 0.43 21.26 9.59
CA ILE A 115 0.62 22.49 8.81
C ILE A 115 1.60 23.43 9.51
N LEU A 116 1.53 23.57 10.84
CA LEU A 116 2.50 24.36 11.60
C LEU A 116 3.91 23.77 11.50
N ASN A 117 4.02 22.43 11.54
CA ASN A 117 5.29 21.75 11.37
C ASN A 117 5.86 21.95 9.96
N LEU A 118 5.03 21.96 8.91
CA LEU A 118 5.45 22.33 7.56
C LEU A 118 6.08 23.72 7.51
N VAL A 119 5.41 24.71 8.12
CA VAL A 119 5.92 26.08 8.16
C VAL A 119 7.26 26.14 8.92
N ALA A 120 7.38 25.43 10.03
CA ALA A 120 8.62 25.33 10.79
C ALA A 120 9.77 24.72 9.95
N VAL A 121 9.51 23.62 9.24
CA VAL A 121 10.50 22.95 8.36
C VAL A 121 10.96 23.88 7.23
N ILE A 122 10.02 24.60 6.60
CA ILE A 122 10.36 25.57 5.55
C ILE A 122 11.28 26.66 6.10
N ILE A 123 10.93 27.24 7.26
CA ILE A 123 11.74 28.29 7.89
C ILE A 123 13.12 27.75 8.28
N GLU A 124 13.20 26.57 8.92
CA GLU A 124 14.48 25.95 9.26
C GLU A 124 15.35 25.76 8.02
N THR A 125 14.79 25.20 6.95
CA THR A 125 15.52 24.94 5.71
C THR A 125 16.04 26.23 5.08
N THR A 126 15.25 27.31 5.08
CA THR A 126 15.72 28.62 4.59
C THR A 126 16.84 29.20 5.43
N LEU A 127 16.78 29.04 6.77
CA LEU A 127 17.81 29.54 7.68
C LEU A 127 19.10 28.70 7.64
N ASP A 128 19.00 27.41 7.36
CA ASP A 128 20.14 26.51 7.13
C ASP A 128 20.91 26.94 5.87
N ILE A 129 20.20 27.25 4.77
CA ILE A 129 20.81 27.79 3.54
C ILE A 129 21.49 29.14 3.81
N GLU A 130 20.89 29.99 4.65
CA GLU A 130 21.45 31.30 5.03
C GLU A 130 22.53 31.23 6.12
N ASN A 131 22.89 30.04 6.64
CA ASN A 131 23.85 29.82 7.74
C ASN A 131 23.59 30.70 8.98
N ASN A 132 22.32 30.91 9.32
CA ASN A 132 21.93 31.84 10.37
C ASN A 132 21.82 31.15 11.75
N VAL A 133 22.17 31.86 12.83
CA VAL A 133 22.25 31.31 14.21
C VAL A 133 20.86 30.91 14.76
N GLY A 134 19.78 31.42 14.14
CA GLY A 134 18.40 31.08 14.49
C GLY A 134 18.02 29.61 14.29
N GLN A 135 18.81 28.84 13.55
CA GLN A 135 18.56 27.43 13.25
C GLN A 135 18.33 26.57 14.52
N LYS A 136 19.12 26.78 15.57
CA LYS A 136 19.03 25.97 16.80
C LYS A 136 17.66 26.05 17.49
N ALA A 137 17.04 27.23 17.49
CA ALA A 137 15.73 27.40 18.10
C ALA A 137 14.62 26.67 17.33
N TRP A 138 14.71 26.66 15.99
CA TRP A 138 13.78 25.91 15.14
C TRP A 138 13.97 24.40 15.30
N GLN A 139 15.21 23.93 15.41
CA GLN A 139 15.52 22.52 15.67
C GLN A 139 14.94 22.00 16.99
N GLU A 140 15.01 22.80 18.07
CA GLU A 140 14.37 22.44 19.35
C GLU A 140 12.84 22.36 19.21
N LEU A 141 12.25 23.28 18.45
CA LEU A 141 10.82 23.29 18.18
C LEU A 141 10.38 22.09 17.33
N GLU A 142 11.21 21.65 16.37
CA GLU A 142 10.96 20.43 15.61
C GLU A 142 11.02 19.17 16.47
N PHE A 143 11.95 19.11 17.42
CA PHE A 143 12.02 18.02 18.39
C PHE A 143 10.72 17.93 19.21
N VAL A 144 10.17 19.07 19.63
CA VAL A 144 8.86 19.13 20.31
C VAL A 144 7.74 18.59 19.42
N PHE A 145 7.72 18.95 18.13
CA PHE A 145 6.76 18.37 17.18
C PHE A 145 6.92 16.86 17.07
N GLY A 146 8.16 16.34 17.02
CA GLY A 146 8.47 14.91 17.06
C GLY A 146 7.74 14.19 18.19
N TRP A 147 7.85 14.70 19.42
CA TRP A 147 7.17 14.15 20.59
C TRP A 147 5.64 14.23 20.52
N ILE A 148 5.09 15.30 19.94
CA ILE A 148 3.63 15.41 19.74
C ILE A 148 3.13 14.25 18.88
N TYR A 149 3.85 13.86 17.82
CA TYR A 149 3.47 12.73 16.97
C TYR A 149 3.62 11.38 17.69
N VAL A 150 4.62 11.22 18.57
CA VAL A 150 4.73 10.02 19.40
C VAL A 150 3.53 9.88 20.34
N VAL A 151 3.12 11.00 20.96
CA VAL A 151 1.93 11.04 21.82
C VAL A 151 0.66 10.75 21.02
N GLU A 152 0.52 11.33 19.83
CA GLU A 152 -0.60 11.07 18.93
C GLU A 152 -0.70 9.59 18.53
N MET A 153 0.42 8.98 18.13
CA MET A 153 0.52 7.55 17.83
C MET A 153 0.12 6.70 19.04
N ALA A 154 0.66 7.00 20.24
CA ALA A 154 0.34 6.27 21.45
C ALA A 154 -1.15 6.39 21.83
N LEU A 155 -1.74 7.57 21.68
CA LEU A 155 -3.16 7.82 21.93
C LEU A 155 -4.05 7.03 20.95
N LYS A 156 -3.68 6.97 19.67
CA LYS A 156 -4.39 6.16 18.66
C LYS A 156 -4.30 4.67 18.96
N ILE A 157 -3.12 4.15 19.26
CA ILE A 157 -2.93 2.73 19.61
C ILE A 157 -3.74 2.39 20.86
N TYR A 158 -3.78 3.29 21.85
CA TYR A 158 -4.59 3.11 23.06
C TYR A 158 -6.10 3.15 22.78
N ALA A 159 -6.56 4.00 21.85
CA ALA A 159 -7.98 4.21 21.60
C ALA A 159 -8.63 3.21 20.63
N TYR A 160 -7.87 2.76 19.63
CA TYR A 160 -8.32 1.79 18.63
C TYR A 160 -7.89 0.36 18.96
N GLY A 161 -6.80 0.18 19.71
CA GLY A 161 -6.15 -1.12 19.87
C GLY A 161 -5.15 -1.39 18.74
N PHE A 162 -4.08 -2.12 19.05
CA PHE A 162 -2.96 -2.34 18.13
C PHE A 162 -3.38 -2.98 16.80
N MET A 163 -4.23 -4.01 16.84
CA MET A 163 -4.71 -4.70 15.64
C MET A 163 -5.58 -3.82 14.75
N ASN A 164 -6.48 -3.02 15.34
CA ASN A 164 -7.36 -2.15 14.56
C ASN A 164 -6.59 -0.96 14.00
N TYR A 165 -5.61 -0.44 14.75
CA TYR A 165 -4.67 0.56 14.26
C TYR A 165 -3.86 0.04 13.08
N TRP A 166 -3.34 -1.19 13.15
CA TRP A 166 -2.60 -1.82 12.05
C TRP A 166 -3.49 -2.23 10.87
N ARG A 167 -4.82 -2.25 10.99
CA ARG A 167 -5.71 -2.55 9.86
C ARG A 167 -5.75 -1.42 8.82
N ASP A 168 -5.46 -0.19 9.25
CA ASP A 168 -5.50 1.00 8.40
C ASP A 168 -4.10 1.33 7.85
N GLY A 169 -3.95 1.33 6.52
CA GLY A 169 -2.67 1.60 5.85
C GLY A 169 -2.12 3.00 6.14
N GLN A 170 -2.98 3.99 6.38
CA GLN A 170 -2.56 5.34 6.75
C GLN A 170 -1.87 5.35 8.12
N ASN A 171 -2.39 4.57 9.06
CA ASN A 171 -1.84 4.42 10.41
C ASN A 171 -0.55 3.57 10.39
N GLN A 172 -0.46 2.53 9.55
CA GLN A 172 0.79 1.78 9.37
C GLN A 172 1.93 2.68 8.87
N PHE A 173 1.67 3.53 7.87
CA PHE A 173 2.65 4.47 7.36
C PHE A 173 3.09 5.49 8.43
N ASP A 174 2.13 6.06 9.16
CA ASP A 174 2.41 6.96 10.29
C ASP A 174 3.29 6.30 11.35
N PHE A 175 2.97 5.08 11.76
CA PHE A 175 3.74 4.31 12.72
C PHE A 175 5.20 4.14 12.27
N LEU A 176 5.42 3.69 11.04
CA LEU A 176 6.76 3.47 10.50
C LEU A 176 7.58 4.77 10.48
N ILE A 177 7.00 5.86 9.96
CA ILE A 177 7.68 7.16 9.90
C ILE A 177 7.99 7.68 11.31
N THR A 178 7.05 7.58 12.25
CA THR A 178 7.25 8.03 13.62
C THR A 178 8.34 7.22 14.32
N TRP A 179 8.40 5.91 14.12
CA TRP A 179 9.50 5.08 14.63
C TRP A 179 10.86 5.42 14.01
N ILE A 180 10.94 5.62 12.69
CA ILE A 180 12.19 6.02 12.01
C ILE A 180 12.72 7.32 12.60
N ILE A 181 11.85 8.30 12.83
CA ILE A 181 12.22 9.60 13.40
C ILE A 181 12.68 9.46 14.86
N VAL A 182 11.95 8.71 15.69
CA VAL A 182 12.32 8.48 17.11
C VAL A 182 13.66 7.76 17.22
N ILE A 183 13.88 6.72 16.40
CA ILE A 183 15.15 5.99 16.37
C ILE A 183 16.28 6.94 15.95
N GLY A 184 16.07 7.70 14.88
CA GLY A 184 17.07 8.66 14.39
C GLY A 184 17.41 9.75 15.41
N GLU A 185 16.41 10.31 16.10
CA GLU A 185 16.62 11.30 17.16
C GLU A 185 17.33 10.70 18.37
N THR A 186 16.96 9.48 18.78
CA THR A 186 17.63 8.77 19.89
C THR A 186 19.10 8.52 19.58
N ILE A 187 19.42 8.08 18.36
CA ILE A 187 20.80 7.87 17.92
C ILE A 187 21.59 9.17 17.94
N THR A 188 20.99 10.27 17.45
CA THR A 188 21.61 11.60 17.43
C THR A 188 21.92 12.10 18.84
N PHE A 189 21.05 11.82 19.80
CA PHE A 189 21.25 12.22 21.21
C PHE A 189 22.27 11.36 21.96
N VAL A 190 22.28 10.04 21.72
CA VAL A 190 23.11 9.08 22.47
C VAL A 190 24.54 8.99 21.94
N ALA A 191 24.76 9.22 20.63
CA ALA A 191 26.08 9.09 20.00
C ALA A 191 26.53 10.37 19.27
N PRO A 192 26.70 11.51 19.98
CA PRO A 192 27.13 12.78 19.36
C PRO A 192 28.55 12.75 18.74
N SER A 193 29.36 11.72 19.01
CA SER A 193 30.76 11.64 18.53
C SER A 193 31.26 10.21 18.22
N GLY A 194 30.38 9.20 18.22
CA GLY A 194 30.79 7.78 18.28
C GLY A 194 30.70 6.97 16.98
N LEU A 195 29.85 7.36 16.02
CA LEU A 195 29.68 6.65 14.76
C LEU A 195 30.02 7.59 13.61
N THR A 196 31.22 7.47 13.03
CA THR A 196 31.68 8.25 11.87
C THR A 196 30.75 8.11 10.65
N PHE A 197 29.95 7.06 10.58
CA PHE A 197 28.90 6.91 9.57
C PHE A 197 27.62 7.69 9.92
N LEU A 198 27.28 7.87 11.21
CA LEU A 198 26.02 8.47 11.71
C LEU A 198 26.17 9.92 12.25
N SER A 199 27.41 10.36 12.50
CA SER A 199 27.75 11.64 13.14
C SER A 199 27.97 12.77 12.13
N ASN A 200 27.96 12.48 10.83
CA ASN A 200 28.05 13.49 9.79
C ASN A 200 26.69 14.15 9.60
N GLY A 201 26.64 15.46 9.38
CA GLY A 201 25.39 16.24 9.20
C GLY A 201 24.44 15.72 8.10
N GLU A 202 24.82 14.69 7.36
CA GLU A 202 23.97 13.95 6.42
C GLU A 202 22.81 13.20 7.10
N TRP A 203 22.97 12.71 8.33
CA TRP A 203 21.86 12.03 9.04
C TRP A 203 20.76 12.97 9.45
N ILE A 204 21.12 14.18 9.84
CA ILE A 204 20.13 15.24 10.10
C ILE A 204 19.35 15.56 8.82
N ARG A 205 19.99 15.52 7.64
CA ARG A 205 19.30 15.67 6.34
C ARG A 205 18.35 14.52 6.03
N TYR A 206 18.72 13.27 6.34
CA TYR A 206 17.81 12.14 6.19
C TYR A 206 16.61 12.22 7.14
N LEU A 207 16.81 12.71 8.36
CA LEU A 207 15.70 12.96 9.31
C LEU A 207 14.78 14.08 8.82
N LEU A 208 15.32 15.14 8.22
CA LEU A 208 14.53 16.19 7.57
C LEU A 208 13.68 15.61 6.44
N ILE A 209 14.23 14.73 5.59
CA ILE A 209 13.46 14.05 4.54
C ILE A 209 12.35 13.18 5.15
N ALA A 210 12.65 12.39 6.19
CA ALA A 210 11.65 11.57 6.87
C ALA A 210 10.54 12.43 7.51
N ARG A 211 10.87 13.61 8.03
CA ARG A 211 9.89 14.59 8.53
C ARG A 211 9.00 15.11 7.39
N MET A 212 9.58 15.43 6.24
CA MET A 212 8.81 15.82 5.04
C MET A 212 7.87 14.71 4.55
N LEU A 213 8.24 13.42 4.69
CA LEU A 213 7.34 12.31 4.36
C LEU A 213 6.03 12.35 5.18
N ARG A 214 6.01 12.95 6.37
CA ARG A 214 4.76 13.14 7.14
C ARG A 214 3.76 14.04 6.41
N LEU A 215 4.23 14.94 5.53
CA LEU A 215 3.37 15.82 4.73
C LEU A 215 2.51 15.05 3.72
N ILE A 216 2.89 13.83 3.36
CA ILE A 216 2.07 12.92 2.55
C ILE A 216 0.71 12.67 3.23
N ARG A 217 0.63 12.75 4.57
CA ARG A 217 -0.64 12.66 5.31
C ARG A 217 -1.62 13.77 4.95
N LEU A 218 -1.12 14.95 4.61
CA LEU A 218 -1.95 16.08 4.19
C LEU A 218 -2.60 15.79 2.83
N LEU A 219 -1.86 15.15 1.92
CA LEU A 219 -2.42 14.69 0.64
C LEU A 219 -3.51 13.65 0.88
N MET A 220 -3.34 12.74 1.84
CA MET A 220 -4.38 11.74 2.19
C MET A 220 -5.67 12.32 2.79
N HIS A 221 -5.69 13.58 3.24
CA HIS A 221 -6.93 14.25 3.69
C HIS A 221 -7.84 14.65 2.52
N VAL A 222 -7.27 14.85 1.33
CA VAL A 222 -8.03 15.21 0.14
C VAL A 222 -8.58 13.93 -0.48
N ARG A 223 -9.92 13.84 -0.60
CA ARG A 223 -10.60 12.65 -1.13
C ARG A 223 -10.03 12.17 -2.47
N GLN A 224 -9.70 13.09 -3.37
CA GLN A 224 -9.13 12.79 -4.70
C GLN A 224 -7.75 12.14 -4.60
N TYR A 225 -6.84 12.72 -3.81
CA TYR A 225 -5.49 12.15 -3.63
C TYR A 225 -5.51 10.86 -2.82
N ARG A 226 -6.45 10.70 -1.88
CA ARG A 226 -6.64 9.46 -1.14
C ARG A 226 -7.00 8.30 -2.06
N ALA A 227 -7.95 8.49 -2.98
CA ALA A 227 -8.31 7.47 -3.97
C ALA A 227 -7.10 7.11 -4.83
N PHE A 228 -6.45 8.12 -5.43
CA PHE A 228 -5.25 7.92 -6.24
C PHE A 228 -4.13 7.17 -5.50
N LEU A 229 -3.81 7.54 -4.26
CA LEU A 229 -2.75 6.91 -3.49
C LEU A 229 -3.15 5.49 -3.06
N ALA A 230 -4.41 5.25 -2.70
CA ALA A 230 -4.91 3.93 -2.37
C ALA A 230 -4.78 2.98 -3.57
N THR A 231 -5.26 3.40 -4.75
CA THR A 231 -5.08 2.68 -6.02
C THR A 231 -3.60 2.47 -6.32
N PHE A 232 -2.76 3.50 -6.19
CA PHE A 232 -1.33 3.34 -6.44
C PHE A 232 -0.68 2.31 -5.50
N LEU A 233 -1.00 2.34 -4.21
CA LEU A 233 -0.49 1.39 -3.21
C LEU A 233 -1.04 -0.03 -3.41
N THR A 234 -2.27 -0.21 -3.91
CA THR A 234 -2.80 -1.53 -4.27
C THR A 234 -2.16 -2.08 -5.55
N LEU A 235 -1.70 -1.22 -6.46
CA LEU A 235 -0.97 -1.60 -7.66
C LEU A 235 0.47 -2.03 -7.39
N ILE A 236 1.14 -1.48 -6.36
CA ILE A 236 2.54 -1.81 -6.04
C ILE A 236 2.76 -3.33 -5.89
N PRO A 237 2.01 -4.07 -5.05
CA PRO A 237 2.17 -5.52 -4.92
C PRO A 237 1.98 -6.27 -6.23
N SER A 238 1.04 -5.82 -7.07
CA SER A 238 0.75 -6.43 -8.37
C SER A 238 1.87 -6.16 -9.38
N LEU A 239 2.59 -5.05 -9.23
CA LEU A 239 3.77 -4.68 -10.04
C LEU A 239 5.07 -5.40 -9.61
N MET A 240 5.17 -5.77 -8.33
CA MET A 240 6.36 -6.43 -7.76
C MET A 240 6.86 -7.66 -8.50
N PRO A 241 6.05 -8.63 -8.98
CA PRO A 241 6.57 -9.78 -9.73
C PRO A 241 7.28 -9.37 -11.03
N TYR A 242 6.78 -8.33 -11.71
CA TYR A 242 7.37 -7.84 -12.95
C TYR A 242 8.68 -7.07 -12.69
N LEU A 243 8.69 -6.19 -11.69
CA LEU A 243 9.90 -5.50 -11.24
C LEU A 243 10.95 -6.48 -10.73
N GLY A 244 10.53 -7.51 -9.99
CA GLY A 244 11.40 -8.59 -9.53
C GLY A 244 12.02 -9.38 -10.69
N THR A 245 11.25 -9.61 -11.76
CA THR A 245 11.75 -10.25 -12.99
C THR A 245 12.81 -9.40 -13.67
N ILE A 246 12.57 -8.09 -13.83
CA ILE A 246 13.58 -7.16 -14.35
C ILE A 246 14.82 -7.18 -13.46
N PHE A 247 14.64 -7.07 -12.14
CA PHE A 247 15.75 -7.09 -11.19
C PHE A 247 16.60 -8.36 -11.28
N CYS A 248 15.98 -9.54 -11.42
CA CYS A 248 16.70 -10.80 -11.64
C CYS A 248 17.52 -10.77 -12.93
N VAL A 249 16.98 -10.22 -14.02
CA VAL A 249 17.71 -10.05 -15.28
C VAL A 249 18.88 -9.05 -15.11
N LEU A 250 18.68 -7.95 -14.39
CA LEU A 250 19.77 -7.02 -14.05
C LEU A 250 20.88 -7.73 -13.27
N CYS A 251 20.55 -8.56 -12.28
CA CYS A 251 21.53 -9.32 -11.51
C CYS A 251 22.36 -10.29 -12.39
N LEU A 252 21.72 -10.96 -13.35
CA LEU A 252 22.40 -11.84 -14.30
C LEU A 252 23.34 -11.05 -15.21
N TYR A 253 22.84 -9.97 -15.82
CA TYR A 253 23.65 -9.09 -16.67
C TYR A 253 24.77 -8.42 -15.89
N CYS A 254 24.57 -8.05 -14.63
CA CYS A 254 25.61 -7.47 -13.78
C CYS A 254 26.75 -8.46 -13.56
N THR A 255 26.41 -9.72 -13.26
CA THR A 255 27.42 -10.78 -13.08
C THR A 255 28.22 -11.00 -14.35
N LEU A 256 27.55 -11.06 -15.50
CA LEU A 256 28.20 -11.18 -16.82
C LEU A 256 29.07 -9.94 -17.12
N GLY A 257 28.56 -8.74 -16.84
CA GLY A 257 29.26 -7.48 -17.09
C GLY A 257 30.54 -7.38 -16.26
N VAL A 258 30.50 -7.74 -14.98
CA VAL A 258 31.68 -7.76 -14.11
C VAL A 258 32.70 -8.81 -14.58
N GLN A 259 32.25 -9.98 -15.03
CA GLN A 259 33.16 -11.03 -15.53
C GLN A 259 33.83 -10.68 -16.86
N VAL A 260 33.12 -9.99 -17.76
CA VAL A 260 33.62 -9.65 -19.10
C VAL A 260 34.36 -8.32 -19.11
N PHE A 261 33.87 -7.33 -18.36
CA PHE A 261 34.34 -5.94 -18.40
C PHE A 261 35.01 -5.47 -17.09
N GLY A 262 35.17 -6.36 -16.10
CA GLY A 262 35.78 -6.03 -14.83
C GLY A 262 37.22 -5.55 -14.97
N GLY A 263 37.52 -4.41 -14.34
CA GLY A 263 38.87 -3.84 -14.28
C GLY A 263 39.31 -3.12 -15.56
N ILE A 264 38.45 -3.01 -16.59
CA ILE A 264 38.79 -2.35 -17.86
C ILE A 264 38.73 -0.81 -17.74
N VAL A 265 37.79 -0.30 -16.95
CA VAL A 265 37.62 1.14 -16.69
C VAL A 265 38.49 1.51 -15.49
N ASN A 266 39.79 1.68 -15.72
CA ASN A 266 40.74 2.10 -14.69
C ASN A 266 41.66 3.22 -15.23
N ALA A 267 42.15 4.09 -14.33
CA ALA A 267 43.04 5.19 -14.70
C ALA A 267 44.38 4.74 -15.32
N GLY A 268 44.69 3.45 -15.29
CA GLY A 268 45.88 2.85 -15.90
C GLY A 268 45.69 2.42 -17.36
N ASN A 269 44.47 2.51 -17.91
CA ASN A 269 44.17 2.07 -19.27
C ASN A 269 44.42 3.21 -20.28
N PRO A 270 45.38 3.08 -21.22
CA PRO A 270 45.77 4.15 -22.14
C PRO A 270 44.72 4.50 -23.20
N THR A 271 43.68 3.68 -23.39
CA THR A 271 42.57 3.96 -24.32
C THR A 271 41.39 4.68 -23.65
N LEU A 272 41.34 4.73 -22.31
CA LEU A 272 40.27 5.40 -21.56
C LEU A 272 40.16 6.92 -21.85
N PRO A 273 41.27 7.70 -21.94
CA PRO A 273 41.20 9.15 -22.17
C PRO A 273 40.77 9.55 -23.59
N LYS A 274 40.44 8.56 -24.43
CA LYS A 274 39.94 8.77 -25.80
C LYS A 274 38.46 8.46 -25.93
N THR A 275 37.83 8.02 -24.84
CA THR A 275 36.41 7.63 -24.81
C THR A 275 35.61 8.65 -24.02
N ASP A 276 34.33 8.77 -24.36
CA ASP A 276 33.38 9.69 -23.71
C ASP A 276 33.19 9.36 -22.20
N LEU A 277 33.70 8.22 -21.72
CA LEU A 277 33.68 7.86 -20.30
C LEU A 277 34.60 8.71 -19.42
N ASP A 278 35.66 9.30 -19.97
CA ASP A 278 36.62 10.14 -19.24
C ASP A 278 36.17 11.62 -19.19
N ASP A 279 35.43 12.08 -20.21
CA ASP A 279 35.05 13.49 -20.38
C ASP A 279 33.79 13.88 -19.58
N ASP A 280 32.87 12.94 -19.30
CA ASP A 280 31.53 13.22 -18.73
C ASP A 280 31.34 12.70 -17.27
N ASP A 281 32.41 12.55 -16.49
CA ASP A 281 32.38 11.99 -15.12
C ASP A 281 31.77 10.56 -15.02
N TYR A 282 31.67 9.85 -16.15
CA TYR A 282 31.05 8.51 -16.19
C TYR A 282 31.93 7.40 -15.59
N LEU A 283 33.12 7.73 -15.09
CA LEU A 283 34.05 6.81 -14.45
C LEU A 283 33.43 6.03 -13.27
N LEU A 284 32.41 6.59 -12.60
CA LEU A 284 31.68 5.91 -11.52
C LEU A 284 30.74 4.82 -12.04
N PHE A 285 30.25 4.94 -13.27
CA PHE A 285 29.31 4.00 -13.90
C PHE A 285 30.06 2.96 -14.73
N ASN A 286 30.70 2.05 -14.00
CA ASN A 286 31.52 0.97 -14.57
C ASN A 286 31.08 -0.42 -14.11
N PHE A 287 31.68 -1.46 -14.71
CA PHE A 287 31.50 -2.86 -14.33
C PHE A 287 32.67 -3.42 -13.50
N ASN A 288 33.44 -2.57 -12.80
CA ASN A 288 34.56 -3.06 -11.97
C ASN A 288 34.05 -3.79 -10.72
N ASP A 289 32.95 -3.31 -10.14
CA ASP A 289 32.32 -3.87 -8.96
C ASP A 289 30.84 -4.14 -9.20
N TYR A 290 30.28 -5.08 -8.44
CA TYR A 290 28.87 -5.46 -8.56
C TYR A 290 27.90 -4.28 -8.30
N PRO A 291 28.06 -3.45 -7.26
CA PRO A 291 27.15 -2.31 -7.04
C PRO A 291 27.24 -1.26 -8.15
N ASN A 292 28.45 -0.95 -8.63
CA ASN A 292 28.64 -0.01 -9.74
C ASN A 292 28.03 -0.56 -11.03
N GLY A 293 28.19 -1.86 -11.29
CA GLY A 293 27.58 -2.56 -12.41
C GLY A 293 26.05 -2.52 -12.35
N MET A 294 25.46 -2.65 -11.16
CA MET A 294 24.00 -2.55 -10.97
C MET A 294 23.49 -1.13 -11.27
N VAL A 295 24.17 -0.09 -10.78
CA VAL A 295 23.80 1.31 -11.09
C VAL A 295 23.98 1.62 -12.58
N THR A 296 25.05 1.12 -13.19
CA THR A 296 25.31 1.26 -14.63
C THR A 296 24.19 0.60 -15.44
N LEU A 297 23.78 -0.61 -15.08
CA LEU A 297 22.66 -1.30 -15.74
C LEU A 297 21.32 -0.59 -15.51
N PHE A 298 21.13 0.05 -14.36
CA PHE A 298 19.96 0.91 -14.13
C PHE A 298 19.95 2.11 -15.07
N ASN A 299 21.08 2.78 -15.29
CA ASN A 299 21.18 3.87 -16.28
C ASN A 299 20.88 3.37 -17.71
N LEU A 300 21.40 2.20 -18.07
CA LEU A 300 21.09 1.55 -19.35
C LEU A 300 19.60 1.19 -19.47
N LEU A 301 18.94 0.77 -18.38
CA LEU A 301 17.51 0.48 -18.34
C LEU A 301 16.66 1.74 -18.57
N VAL A 302 17.07 2.88 -17.98
CA VAL A 302 16.40 4.19 -18.13
C VAL A 302 16.63 4.78 -19.53
N MET A 303 17.52 4.20 -20.34
CA MET A 303 17.83 4.60 -21.71
C MET A 303 18.45 6.00 -21.86
N GLY A 304 18.96 6.58 -20.77
CA GLY A 304 19.73 7.82 -20.83
C GLY A 304 21.14 7.53 -21.31
N ASN A 305 21.59 8.16 -22.40
CA ASN A 305 22.97 8.13 -22.92
C ASN A 305 23.59 6.73 -23.11
N TRP A 306 22.78 5.67 -23.23
CA TRP A 306 23.24 4.28 -23.27
C TRP A 306 24.24 3.97 -24.40
N GLN A 307 24.16 4.72 -25.50
CA GLN A 307 25.06 4.60 -26.64
C GLN A 307 26.52 4.94 -26.29
N ASP A 308 26.74 5.84 -25.35
CA ASP A 308 28.07 6.32 -24.97
C ASP A 308 28.82 5.24 -24.19
N TRP A 309 28.13 4.53 -23.28
CA TRP A 309 28.67 3.31 -22.65
C TRP A 309 28.94 2.23 -23.69
N MET A 310 27.98 1.94 -24.58
CA MET A 310 28.14 0.87 -25.57
C MET A 310 29.35 1.11 -26.48
N GLN A 311 29.52 2.33 -26.99
CA GLN A 311 30.64 2.69 -27.86
C GLN A 311 31.97 2.70 -27.09
N SER A 312 31.98 3.25 -25.87
CA SER A 312 33.18 3.30 -25.05
C SER A 312 33.67 1.91 -24.65
N TYR A 313 32.78 0.98 -24.29
CA TYR A 313 33.17 -0.41 -23.99
C TYR A 313 33.68 -1.17 -25.22
N LYS A 314 33.18 -0.86 -26.41
CA LYS A 314 33.71 -1.39 -27.67
C LYS A 314 35.14 -0.89 -27.92
N GLU A 315 35.39 0.39 -27.71
CA GLU A 315 36.73 0.98 -27.88
C GLU A 315 37.72 0.48 -26.82
N LEU A 316 37.29 0.34 -25.57
CA LEU A 316 38.08 -0.18 -24.47
C LEU A 316 38.46 -1.66 -24.63
N THR A 317 37.53 -2.49 -25.12
CA THR A 317 37.78 -3.92 -25.37
C THR A 317 38.46 -4.18 -26.72
N GLY A 318 38.39 -3.23 -27.66
CA GLY A 318 38.85 -3.38 -29.04
C GLY A 318 38.06 -4.43 -29.84
N SER A 319 36.93 -4.92 -29.32
CA SER A 319 36.18 -6.04 -29.87
C SER A 319 34.74 -5.66 -30.15
N ILE A 320 34.26 -5.95 -31.35
CA ILE A 320 32.86 -5.72 -31.75
C ILE A 320 31.90 -6.62 -30.95
N TRP A 321 32.38 -7.74 -30.42
CA TRP A 321 31.57 -8.68 -29.65
C TRP A 321 31.04 -8.09 -28.33
N SER A 322 31.65 -7.03 -27.80
CA SER A 322 31.11 -6.31 -26.63
C SER A 322 29.77 -5.64 -26.93
N LEU A 323 29.52 -5.22 -28.18
CA LEU A 323 28.22 -4.67 -28.60
C LEU A 323 27.07 -5.67 -28.42
N VAL A 324 27.36 -6.97 -28.57
CA VAL A 324 26.34 -8.02 -28.42
C VAL A 324 25.75 -7.99 -27.01
N TYR A 325 26.56 -7.71 -25.98
CA TYR A 325 26.09 -7.58 -24.60
C TYR A 325 25.07 -6.43 -24.44
N PHE A 326 25.39 -5.25 -24.96
CA PHE A 326 24.49 -4.08 -24.85
C PHE A 326 23.24 -4.22 -25.70
N ILE A 327 23.37 -4.75 -26.92
CA ILE A 327 22.22 -5.01 -27.81
C ILE A 327 21.31 -6.09 -27.21
N SER A 328 21.87 -7.19 -26.69
CA SER A 328 21.05 -8.23 -26.07
C SER A 328 20.35 -7.73 -24.80
N PHE A 329 21.02 -6.90 -24.01
CA PHE A 329 20.42 -6.25 -22.84
C PHE A 329 19.23 -5.36 -23.24
N TYR A 330 19.41 -4.54 -24.27
CA TYR A 330 18.35 -3.66 -24.79
C TYR A 330 17.13 -4.45 -25.27
N LEU A 331 17.34 -5.51 -26.07
CA LEU A 331 16.26 -6.34 -26.59
C LEU A 331 15.46 -7.03 -25.48
N ILE A 332 16.16 -7.62 -24.50
CA ILE A 332 15.50 -8.38 -23.42
C ILE A 332 14.83 -7.44 -22.41
N THR A 333 15.54 -6.41 -21.96
CA THR A 333 15.04 -5.61 -20.83
C THR A 333 14.15 -4.47 -21.29
N VAL A 334 14.55 -3.71 -22.30
CA VAL A 334 13.83 -2.51 -22.73
C VAL A 334 12.69 -2.85 -23.68
N LEU A 335 12.96 -3.60 -24.76
CA LEU A 335 11.92 -3.92 -25.73
C LEU A 335 10.90 -4.95 -25.23
N LEU A 336 11.33 -5.93 -24.43
CA LEU A 336 10.44 -6.97 -23.92
C LEU A 336 9.93 -6.65 -22.51
N LEU A 337 10.79 -6.61 -21.50
CA LEU A 337 10.33 -6.53 -20.10
C LEU A 337 9.72 -5.18 -19.73
N LEU A 338 10.31 -4.05 -20.15
CA LEU A 338 9.76 -2.73 -19.85
C LEU A 338 8.41 -2.51 -20.54
N ASN A 339 8.28 -2.92 -21.80
CA ASN A 339 7.01 -2.87 -22.52
C ASN A 339 5.94 -3.79 -21.90
N LEU A 340 6.34 -4.95 -21.37
CA LEU A 340 5.45 -5.83 -20.61
C LEU A 340 4.96 -5.17 -19.32
N VAL A 341 5.85 -4.48 -18.60
CA VAL A 341 5.47 -3.68 -17.41
C VAL A 341 4.50 -2.57 -17.78
N VAL A 342 4.76 -1.82 -18.86
CA VAL A 342 3.86 -0.75 -19.34
C VAL A 342 2.49 -1.32 -19.69
N ALA A 343 2.43 -2.45 -20.40
CA ALA A 343 1.18 -3.12 -20.73
C ALA A 343 0.39 -3.52 -19.48
N PHE A 344 1.07 -4.10 -18.48
CA PHE A 344 0.44 -4.48 -17.21
C PHE A 344 -0.10 -3.27 -16.43
N VAL A 345 0.67 -2.18 -16.34
CA VAL A 345 0.22 -0.95 -15.66
C VAL A 345 -1.01 -0.36 -16.34
N LEU A 346 -1.05 -0.35 -17.67
CA LEU A 346 -2.23 0.10 -18.42
C LEU A 346 -3.45 -0.79 -18.16
N GLU A 347 -3.28 -2.11 -18.16
CA GLU A 347 -4.37 -3.06 -17.88
C GLU A 347 -4.91 -2.87 -16.46
N ALA A 348 -4.03 -2.71 -15.48
CA ALA A 348 -4.42 -2.49 -14.09
C ALA A 348 -5.10 -1.13 -13.89
N PHE A 349 -4.66 -0.08 -14.59
CA PHE A 349 -5.31 1.22 -14.59
C PHE A 349 -6.70 1.18 -15.22
N PHE A 350 -6.87 0.46 -16.34
CA PHE A 350 -8.19 0.27 -16.96
C PHE A 350 -9.12 -0.55 -16.07
N ALA A 351 -8.62 -1.57 -15.37
CA ALA A 351 -9.41 -2.32 -14.41
C ALA A 351 -9.93 -1.43 -13.28
N GLU A 352 -9.11 -0.52 -12.76
CA GLU A 352 -9.55 0.44 -11.73
C GLU A 352 -10.59 1.42 -12.28
N LEU A 353 -10.38 1.97 -13.48
CA LEU A 353 -11.36 2.86 -14.12
C LEU A 353 -12.70 2.15 -14.37
N ASP A 354 -12.68 0.88 -14.74
CA ASP A 354 -13.89 0.07 -14.90
C ASP A 354 -14.62 -0.12 -13.56
N ILE A 355 -13.90 -0.28 -12.44
CA ILE A 355 -14.47 -0.35 -11.09
C ILE A 355 -15.12 0.99 -10.71
N GLU A 356 -14.40 2.12 -10.85
CA GLU A 356 -14.95 3.45 -10.56
C GLU A 356 -16.15 3.82 -11.43
N SER A 357 -16.16 3.40 -12.70
CA SER A 357 -17.30 3.61 -13.60
C SER A 357 -18.51 2.76 -13.22
N SER A 358 -18.28 1.57 -12.65
CA SER A 358 -19.34 0.70 -12.17
C SER A 358 -19.97 1.26 -10.89
N GLU A 359 -19.17 1.82 -9.98
CA GLU A 359 -19.67 2.48 -8.77
C GLU A 359 -20.49 3.75 -9.07
N ASN A 360 -20.12 4.52 -10.11
CA ASN A 360 -20.87 5.72 -10.52
C ASN A 360 -22.04 5.42 -11.48
N GLY A 361 -22.07 4.23 -12.09
CA GLY A 361 -23.06 3.83 -13.09
C GLY A 361 -24.40 3.35 -12.52
N GLU A 362 -24.50 3.17 -11.20
CA GLU A 362 -25.74 2.71 -10.56
C GLU A 362 -26.85 3.79 -10.44
N GLU A 363 -26.58 5.04 -10.86
CA GLU A 363 -27.62 6.09 -10.95
C GLU A 363 -28.25 6.25 -12.35
N GLN A 364 -27.79 5.53 -13.38
CA GLN A 364 -28.33 5.64 -14.75
C GLN A 364 -28.47 4.29 -15.44
N ASP A 365 -29.39 3.44 -14.98
CA ASP A 365 -29.89 2.31 -15.78
C ASP A 365 -31.43 2.17 -15.63
N GLN A 366 -32.14 3.23 -16.04
CA GLN A 366 -33.41 3.10 -16.76
C GLN A 366 -33.22 3.83 -18.09
N ASP A 367 -33.45 3.11 -19.20
CA ASP A 367 -33.35 3.54 -20.60
C ASP A 367 -31.97 3.42 -21.28
N SER A 368 -31.65 2.22 -21.78
CA SER A 368 -31.58 2.03 -23.24
C SER A 368 -31.22 0.58 -23.60
N ASP A 369 -32.23 -0.14 -24.07
CA ASP A 369 -32.08 -1.35 -24.86
C ASP A 369 -31.39 -1.00 -26.19
N SER A 370 -30.19 -1.54 -26.42
CA SER A 370 -29.61 -1.95 -27.72
C SER A 370 -28.08 -1.73 -27.82
N ARG A 371 -27.30 -2.80 -27.63
CA ARG A 371 -26.18 -3.16 -28.55
C ARG A 371 -25.55 -4.51 -28.18
N LYS A 372 -25.43 -5.34 -29.23
CA LYS A 372 -24.99 -6.73 -29.26
C LYS A 372 -23.47 -6.91 -29.05
N ASP A 373 -23.16 -8.09 -28.51
CA ASP A 373 -21.97 -8.93 -28.73
C ASP A 373 -20.59 -8.45 -28.23
N ARG A 374 -20.36 -8.64 -26.93
CA ARG A 374 -19.08 -9.11 -26.37
C ARG A 374 -19.40 -10.14 -25.28
N PRO A 375 -18.69 -11.28 -25.16
CA PRO A 375 -18.89 -12.19 -24.04
C PRO A 375 -18.21 -11.58 -22.79
N ARG A 376 -18.87 -10.60 -22.19
CA ARG A 376 -18.58 -10.06 -20.86
C ARG A 376 -19.41 -10.85 -19.85
N PHE A 377 -18.75 -11.47 -18.88
CA PHE A 377 -19.16 -11.65 -17.48
C PHE A 377 -20.63 -11.26 -17.15
N VAL A 378 -21.61 -12.02 -17.66
CA VAL A 378 -23.04 -11.85 -17.30
C VAL A 378 -23.30 -12.36 -15.88
N GLY A 379 -22.45 -13.27 -15.40
CA GLY A 379 -22.54 -13.83 -14.04
C GLY A 379 -22.36 -12.78 -12.94
N THR A 380 -21.37 -11.88 -13.02
CA THR A 380 -21.10 -10.91 -11.93
C THR A 380 -22.13 -9.80 -11.82
N LYS A 381 -22.66 -9.27 -12.94
CA LYS A 381 -23.69 -8.22 -12.88
C LYS A 381 -25.02 -8.72 -12.30
N THR A 382 -25.42 -9.95 -12.62
CA THR A 382 -26.63 -10.56 -12.05
C THR A 382 -26.42 -10.89 -10.57
N ARG A 383 -25.21 -11.32 -10.20
CA ARG A 383 -24.77 -11.65 -8.83
C ARG A 383 -24.70 -10.41 -7.92
N SER A 384 -24.23 -9.26 -8.42
CA SER A 384 -24.23 -7.98 -7.67
C SER A 384 -25.65 -7.50 -7.36
N ARG A 385 -26.56 -7.56 -8.35
CA ARG A 385 -27.96 -7.14 -8.19
C ARG A 385 -28.75 -8.03 -7.20
N LYS A 386 -28.48 -9.34 -7.19
CA LYS A 386 -29.06 -10.30 -6.22
C LYS A 386 -28.58 -10.01 -4.81
N VAL A 387 -27.28 -9.76 -4.66
CA VAL A 387 -26.69 -9.35 -3.38
C VAL A 387 -27.34 -8.05 -2.89
N ASP A 388 -27.58 -7.06 -3.76
CA ASP A 388 -28.29 -5.83 -3.37
C ASP A 388 -29.76 -6.05 -2.94
N ILE A 389 -30.47 -7.01 -3.55
CA ILE A 389 -31.83 -7.38 -3.13
C ILE A 389 -31.82 -8.08 -1.76
N LEU A 390 -30.92 -9.05 -1.57
CA LEU A 390 -30.69 -9.72 -0.27
C LEU A 390 -30.36 -8.71 0.83
N LEU A 391 -29.55 -7.71 0.49
CA LEU A 391 -29.15 -6.64 1.40
C LEU A 391 -30.28 -5.63 1.66
N HIS A 392 -31.12 -5.31 0.67
CA HIS A 392 -32.28 -4.46 0.86
C HIS A 392 -33.24 -5.10 1.89
N HIS A 393 -33.45 -6.41 1.82
CA HIS A 393 -34.23 -7.14 2.82
C HIS A 393 -33.57 -7.11 4.21
N MET A 394 -32.26 -7.38 4.29
CA MET A 394 -31.51 -7.32 5.56
C MET A 394 -31.50 -5.91 6.20
N LEU A 395 -31.44 -4.84 5.40
CA LEU A 395 -31.44 -3.45 5.87
C LEU A 395 -32.85 -2.93 6.19
N SER A 396 -33.88 -3.37 5.46
CA SER A 396 -35.27 -3.01 5.76
C SER A 396 -35.73 -3.57 7.11
N ALA A 397 -35.21 -4.73 7.51
CA ALA A 397 -35.43 -5.28 8.85
C ALA A 397 -34.81 -4.39 9.96
N GLU A 398 -33.64 -3.80 9.71
CA GLU A 398 -32.97 -2.88 10.65
C GLU A 398 -33.70 -1.53 10.78
N LEU A 399 -34.32 -1.03 9.71
CA LEU A 399 -35.14 0.19 9.74
C LEU A 399 -36.47 -0.03 10.47
N GLY A 400 -37.09 -1.21 10.33
CA GLY A 400 -38.32 -1.56 11.06
C GLY A 400 -38.13 -1.66 12.59
N GLU A 401 -36.95 -2.07 13.08
CA GLU A 401 -36.62 -2.04 14.51
C GLU A 401 -36.44 -0.62 15.05
N LYS A 402 -35.95 0.34 14.24
CA LYS A 402 -35.75 1.73 14.69
C LYS A 402 -37.03 2.56 14.77
N ASP A 403 -38.07 2.20 14.04
CA ASP A 403 -39.38 2.86 14.09
C ASP A 403 -40.29 2.30 15.21
N SER A 404 -39.82 1.31 15.96
CA SER A 404 -40.58 0.64 17.05
C SER A 404 -40.05 0.88 18.47
N ASP A 405 -39.01 1.72 18.62
CA ASP A 405 -38.57 2.35 19.89
C ASP A 405 -38.93 3.85 19.88
#